data_AF-A0A5N8YVR9-F1
#
_entry.id   AF-A0A5N8YVR9-F1
#
_cell.length_a   1.000
_cell.length_b   1.000
_cell.length_c   1.000
_cell.angle_alpha   90.00
_cell.angle_beta   90.00
_cell.angle_gamma   90.00
#
_symmetry.space_group_name_H-M   'P 1'
#
loop_
_entity.id
_entity.type
_entity.pdbx_description
1 polymer ?
#
loop_
_entity_poly.entity_id
_entity_poly.type
_entity_poly.pdbx_seq_one_letter_code
_entity_poly.pdbx_strand_id
1 'polypeptide(L)' 'MLSKRLKIVNLGLSIFAESLEERGVSVVQVNWKPPAGGDLRLAEMIRRIRNINQSKLDDVDAS' A
#
# COMPACT_ATOMS: atom_id res chain seq x y z
N MET A 1 8.32 -19.02 19.26
CA MET A 1 7.48 -19.90 18.42
C MET A 1 6.13 -19.23 18.22
N LEU A 2 5.67 -19.05 16.98
CA LEU A 2 4.32 -18.55 16.71
C LEU A 2 3.32 -19.68 17.00
N SER A 3 2.46 -19.50 18.00
CA SER A 3 1.60 -20.56 18.54
C SER A 3 0.24 -20.71 17.83
N LYS A 4 -0.01 -19.89 16.81
CA LYS A 4 -1.28 -19.85 16.06
C LYS A 4 -1.04 -20.08 14.57
N ARG A 5 -2.06 -20.55 13.87
CA ARG A 5 -2.04 -20.71 12.40
C ARG A 5 -1.61 -19.40 11.75
N LEU A 6 -0.55 -19.45 10.96
CA LEU A 6 0.00 -18.29 10.25
C LEU A 6 -0.98 -17.85 9.16
N LYS A 7 -1.22 -16.53 9.08
CA LYS A 7 -1.96 -15.90 7.99
C LYS A 7 -0.97 -15.03 7.22
N ILE A 8 -0.87 -15.24 5.91
CA ILE A 8 0.12 -14.55 5.09
C ILE A 8 -0.57 -13.58 4.14
N VAL A 9 -0.06 -12.35 4.09
CA VAL A 9 -0.40 -11.34 3.09
C VAL A 9 0.89 -11.05 2.34
N ASN A 10 0.94 -11.40 1.06
CA ASN A 10 2.12 -11.13 0.23
C ASN A 10 1.97 -9.77 -0.46
N LEU A 11 3.07 -9.01 -0.44
CA LEU A 11 3.22 -7.72 -1.09
C LEU A 11 4.43 -7.80 -2.01
N GLY A 12 4.23 -7.46 -3.29
CA GLY A 12 5.29 -7.50 -4.28
C GLY A 12 5.19 -8.73 -5.20
N LEU A 13 6.32 -9.39 -5.46
CA LEU A 13 6.41 -10.43 -6.48
C LEU A 13 5.49 -11.62 -6.18
N SER A 14 4.71 -12.04 -7.18
CA SER A 14 3.75 -13.15 -7.05
C SER A 14 4.44 -14.50 -6.77
N ILE A 15 5.67 -14.67 -7.24
CA ILE A 15 6.45 -15.92 -7.07
C ILE A 15 6.60 -16.35 -5.61
N PHE A 16 6.59 -15.40 -4.66
CA PHE A 16 6.62 -15.71 -3.23
C PHE A 16 5.29 -16.23 -2.70
N ALA A 17 4.16 -15.71 -3.18
CA ALA A 17 2.84 -16.24 -2.87
C ALA A 17 2.66 -17.63 -3.48
N GLU A 18 3.00 -17.79 -4.76
CA GLU A 18 2.92 -19.06 -5.50
C GLU A 18 3.71 -20.17 -4.78
N SER A 19 4.96 -19.88 -4.37
CA SER A 19 5.79 -20.84 -3.62
C SER A 19 5.13 -21.30 -2.31
N LEU A 20 4.40 -20.43 -1.63
CA LEU A 20 3.73 -20.77 -0.37
C LEU A 20 2.43 -21.54 -0.60
N GLU A 21 1.69 -21.19 -1.66
CA GLU A 21 0.47 -21.88 -2.08
C GLU A 21 0.74 -23.32 -2.51
N GLU A 22 1.84 -23.57 -3.24
CA GLU A 22 2.29 -24.93 -3.60
C GLU A 22 2.52 -25.84 -2.38
N ARG A 23 2.81 -25.24 -1.22
CA ARG A 23 3.04 -25.94 0.06
C ARG A 23 1.78 -25.99 0.91
N GLY A 24 0.62 -25.63 0.35
CA GLY A 24 -0.68 -25.65 1.02
C GLY A 24 -0.88 -24.53 2.04
N VAL A 25 -0.06 -23.47 2.00
CA VAL A 25 -0.22 -22.31 2.89
C VAL A 25 -1.20 -21.32 2.27
N SER A 26 -2.19 -20.86 3.05
CA SER A 26 -3.12 -19.83 2.61
C SER A 26 -2.44 -18.46 2.59
N VAL A 27 -2.39 -17.84 1.41
CA VAL A 27 -1.81 -16.53 1.16
C VAL A 27 -2.84 -15.62 0.49
N VAL A 28 -2.84 -14.34 0.84
CA VAL A 28 -3.52 -13.29 0.08
C VAL A 28 -2.47 -12.48 -0.66
N GLN A 29 -2.48 -12.54 -1.99
CA GLN A 29 -1.65 -11.69 -2.84
C GLN A 29 -2.29 -10.31 -3.00
N VAL A 30 -1.61 -9.27 -2.56
CA VAL A 30 -2.09 -7.90 -2.74
C VAL A 30 -1.44 -7.30 -3.97
N ASN A 31 -2.26 -6.84 -4.92
CA ASN A 31 -1.83 -6.06 -6.08
C ASN A 31 -1.51 -4.61 -5.66
N TRP A 32 -0.46 -4.45 -4.86
CA TRP A 32 -0.03 -3.15 -4.36
C TRP A 32 0.95 -2.48 -5.33
N LYS A 33 0.84 -1.16 -5.46
CA LYS A 33 1.78 -0.32 -6.23
C LYS A 33 2.24 0.86 -5.37
N PRO A 34 3.52 1.25 -5.42
CA PRO A 34 4.00 2.45 -4.72
C PRO A 34 3.27 3.70 -5.24
N PRO A 35 3.11 4.75 -4.39
CA PRO A 35 2.58 6.04 -4.82
C PRO A 35 3.30 6.54 -6.06
N ALA A 36 2.55 7.15 -6.99
CA ALA A 36 3.09 7.62 -8.25
C ALA A 36 3.85 6.54 -9.06
N GLY A 37 3.57 5.26 -8.81
CA GLY A 37 4.29 4.15 -9.43
C GLY A 37 5.76 4.02 -9.04
N GLY A 38 6.19 4.69 -7.96
CA GLY A 38 7.58 4.69 -7.50
C GLY A 38 8.40 5.89 -7.98
N ASP A 39 7.84 6.77 -8.81
CA ASP A 39 8.49 8.03 -9.16
C ASP A 39 8.40 9.00 -7.96
N LEU A 40 9.55 9.22 -7.32
CA LEU A 40 9.67 10.08 -6.15
C LEU A 40 9.29 11.54 -6.44
N ARG A 41 9.63 12.06 -7.63
CA ARG A 41 9.31 13.45 -8.00
C ARG A 41 7.81 13.60 -8.19
N LEU A 42 7.19 12.66 -8.88
CA LEU A 42 5.73 12.68 -9.08
C LEU A 42 4.99 12.48 -7.76
N ALA A 43 5.48 11.60 -6.89
CA ALA A 43 4.92 11.42 -5.54
C ALA A 43 4.97 12.73 -4.74
N GLU A 44 6.08 13.47 -4.82
CA GLU A 44 6.21 14.75 -4.15
C GLU A 44 5.27 15.82 -4.71
N MET A 45 5.12 15.89 -6.05
CA MET A 45 4.16 16.80 -6.70
C MET A 45 2.72 16.53 -6.24
N ILE A 46 2.29 15.26 -6.24
CA ILE A 46 0.97 14.85 -5.76
C ILE A 46 0.78 15.24 -4.29
N ARG A 47 1.80 15.05 -3.45
CA ARG A 47 1.76 15.44 -2.04
C ARG A 47 1.56 16.95 -1.87
N ARG A 48 2.28 17.78 -2.64
CA ARG A 48 2.14 19.25 -2.59
C ARG A 48 0.73 19.68 -2.98
N ILE A 49 0.17 19.13 -4.05
CA ILE A 49 -1.20 19.44 -4.50
C ILE A 49 -2.22 19.06 -3.42
N ARG A 50 -2.08 17.87 -2.83
CA ARG A 50 -2.98 17.41 -1.75
C ARG A 50 -2.96 18.36 -0.56
N ASN A 51 -1.77 18.79 -0.14
CA ASN A 51 -1.62 19.71 0.99
C ASN A 51 -2.27 21.07 0.73
N ILE A 52 -2.14 21.61 -0.49
CA ILE A 52 -2.80 22.88 -0.88
C ILE A 52 -4.33 22.74 -0.81
N ASN A 53 -4.86 21.61 -1.26
CA ASN A 53 -6.30 21.40 -1.24
C ASN A 53 -6.82 21.22 0.20
N GLN A 54 -6.03 20.63 1.09
CA GLN A 54 -6.39 20.44 2.49
C GLN A 54 -6.47 21.77 3.24
N SER A 55 -5.48 22.66 3.08
CA SER A 55 -5.53 23.98 3.74
C SER A 55 -6.73 24.81 3.29
N LYS A 56 -7.11 24.73 2.01
CA LYS A 56 -8.30 25.42 1.48
C LYS A 56 -9.62 24.87 2.02
N LEU A 57 -9.68 23.60 2.43
CA LEU A 57 -10.86 23.02 3.07
C LEU A 57 -10.95 23.46 4.53
N ASP A 58 -9.82 23.48 5.24
CA ASP A 58 -9.74 23.93 6.63
C ASP A 58 -10.14 25.42 6.79
N ASP A 59 -9.81 26.27 5.80
CA ASP A 59 -10.21 27.69 5.77
C ASP A 59 -11.72 27.92 5.57
N VAL A 60 -12.42 26.97 4.93
CA VAL A 60 -13.86 27.06 4.63
C VAL A 60 -14.70 26.59 5.83
N ASP A 61 -14.24 25.59 6.57
CA ASP A 61 -14.94 25.06 7.76
C ASP A 61 -14.78 25.96 9.01
N ALA A 62 -13.88 26.94 8.96
CA ALA A 62 -13.65 27.93 10.03
C ALA A 62 -14.47 29.23 9.88
N SER A 63 -15.34 29.34 8.86
CA SER A 63 -16.14 30.55 8.54
C SER A 63 -17.65 30.34 8.71
#